data_AF-A0A143PF16-F1
#
_entry.id   AF-A0A143PF16-F1
#
_cell.length_a   1.000
_cell.length_b   1.000
_cell.length_c   1.000
_cell.angle_alpha   90.00
_cell.angle_beta   90.00
_cell.angle_gamma   90.00
#
_symmetry.space_group_name_H-M   'P 1'
#
loop_
_entity.id
_entity.type
_entity.pdbx_description
1 polymer ?
#
loop_
_entity_poly.entity_id
_entity_poly.type
_entity_poly.pdbx_seq_one_letter_code
_entity_poly.pdbx_strand_id
1 'polypeptide(L)'
;MSQTAAIAGVTLTLKTLLETSYRARGGENRHLADVLVTTMPVDRARGVHHRCQLNLALATVVDNTSMRNAVGLGSRGGGVGSGATQALDLLYLLTAYGQEDDDVGAQHVLGAALRTLHEQPVLPAIVLADVFPHSGASGTLDQVRVTQAPLTREQIVAWWLAFHTPYRLSAAVQVTGVSLG
;
A
#
# COMPACT_ATOMS: atom_id res chain seq x y z
N MET A 1 -16.69 -12.69 9.89
CA MET A 1 -15.30 -13.18 10.11
C MET A 1 -14.43 -13.09 8.85
N SER A 2 -15.02 -13.00 7.65
CA SER A 2 -14.36 -13.04 6.34
C SER A 2 -13.36 -11.89 6.07
N GLN A 3 -13.76 -10.63 6.21
CA GLN A 3 -13.00 -9.52 5.59
C GLN A 3 -12.22 -8.58 6.54
N THR A 4 -12.07 -8.89 7.84
CA THR A 4 -11.14 -8.12 8.72
C THR A 4 -9.68 -8.19 8.25
N ALA A 5 -9.32 -9.26 7.53
CA ALA A 5 -8.00 -9.42 6.92
C ALA A 5 -7.81 -8.62 5.61
N ALA A 6 -8.85 -7.96 5.07
CA ALA A 6 -8.79 -7.30 3.76
C ALA A 6 -7.67 -6.24 3.68
N ILE A 7 -7.63 -5.30 4.64
CA ILE A 7 -6.62 -4.23 4.70
C ILE A 7 -5.22 -4.80 4.87
N ALA A 8 -5.07 -5.82 5.72
CA ALA A 8 -3.79 -6.50 5.93
C ALA A 8 -3.34 -7.26 4.67
N GLY A 9 -4.27 -7.88 3.94
CA GLY A 9 -4.00 -8.63 2.70
C GLY A 9 -3.56 -7.73 1.56
N VAL A 10 -4.19 -6.56 1.41
CA VAL A 10 -3.74 -5.50 0.49
C VAL A 10 -2.32 -5.03 0.85
N THR A 11 -2.07 -4.75 2.13
CA THR A 11 -0.75 -4.31 2.62
C THR A 11 0.35 -5.35 2.33
N LEU A 12 0.09 -6.64 2.59
CA LEU A 12 1.04 -7.72 2.37
C LEU A 12 1.22 -8.03 0.87
N THR A 13 0.17 -7.89 0.06
CA THR A 13 0.27 -8.02 -1.40
C THR A 13 1.15 -6.92 -2.00
N LEU A 14 0.94 -5.66 -1.61
CA LEU A 14 1.80 -4.54 -2.02
C LEU A 14 3.26 -4.72 -1.60
N LYS A 15 3.49 -5.15 -0.34
CA LYS A 15 4.84 -5.48 0.16
C LYS A 15 5.51 -6.54 -0.70
N THR A 16 4.80 -7.63 -1.00
CA THR A 16 5.33 -8.77 -1.79
C THR A 16 5.59 -8.38 -3.25
N LEU A 17 4.71 -7.56 -3.84
CA LEU A 17 4.88 -7.01 -5.18
C LEU A 17 6.14 -6.14 -5.27
N LEU A 18 6.34 -5.24 -4.31
CA LEU A 18 7.52 -4.37 -4.23
C LEU A 18 8.81 -5.16 -3.98
N GLU A 19 8.81 -6.12 -3.05
CA GLU A 19 9.97 -7.01 -2.84
C GLU A 19 10.35 -7.77 -4.11
N THR A 20 9.36 -8.31 -4.82
CA THR A 20 9.59 -9.05 -6.07
C THR A 20 10.15 -8.13 -7.15
N SER A 21 9.65 -6.89 -7.23
CA SER A 21 10.11 -5.91 -8.20
C SER A 21 11.54 -5.43 -7.96
N TYR A 22 11.96 -5.32 -6.69
CA TYR A 22 13.35 -5.04 -6.31
C TYR A 22 14.27 -6.23 -6.61
N ARG A 23 13.89 -7.46 -6.22
CA ARG A 23 14.67 -8.68 -6.54
C ARG A 23 14.92 -8.83 -8.04
N ALA A 24 13.92 -8.53 -8.87
CA ALA A 24 14.04 -8.57 -10.32
C ALA A 24 14.99 -7.48 -10.89
N ARG A 25 15.07 -6.31 -10.26
CA ARG A 25 15.88 -5.16 -10.71
C ARG A 25 17.23 -5.02 -9.99
N GLY A 26 17.51 -5.86 -8.99
CA GLY A 26 18.73 -5.78 -8.18
C GLY A 26 20.04 -5.96 -8.96
N GLY A 27 19.99 -6.63 -10.12
CA GLY A 27 21.12 -6.73 -11.04
C GLY A 27 21.38 -5.48 -11.91
N GLU A 28 20.42 -4.56 -12.01
CA GLU A 28 20.53 -3.35 -12.84
C GLU A 28 21.24 -2.19 -12.11
N ASN A 29 21.12 -2.12 -10.78
CA ASN A 29 21.59 -0.99 -9.99
C ASN A 29 21.94 -1.41 -8.55
N ARG A 30 23.15 -1.05 -8.10
CA ARG A 30 23.65 -1.34 -6.72
C ARG A 30 22.68 -0.89 -5.61
N HIS A 31 21.97 0.22 -5.81
CA HIS A 31 21.02 0.77 -4.82
C HIS A 31 19.73 -0.04 -4.72
N LEU A 32 19.47 -0.95 -5.67
CA LEU A 32 18.30 -1.83 -5.72
C LEU A 32 18.62 -3.29 -5.34
N ALA A 33 19.91 -3.63 -5.16
CA ALA A 33 20.36 -5.01 -4.96
C ALA A 33 19.92 -5.63 -3.62
N ASP A 34 19.90 -4.84 -2.54
CA ASP A 34 19.45 -5.25 -1.20
C ASP A 34 18.56 -4.14 -0.60
N VAL A 35 17.31 -4.09 -1.07
CA VAL A 35 16.28 -3.18 -0.55
C VAL A 35 15.36 -3.94 0.39
N LEU A 36 15.35 -3.54 1.66
CA LEU A 36 14.40 -4.04 2.64
C LEU A 36 13.04 -3.34 2.47
N VAL A 37 11.95 -4.10 2.30
CA VAL A 37 10.59 -3.55 2.31
C VAL A 37 9.93 -3.78 3.67
N THR A 38 9.51 -2.71 4.33
CA THR A 38 8.86 -2.74 5.66
C THR A 38 7.46 -2.13 5.61
N THR A 39 6.63 -2.44 6.61
CA THR A 39 5.27 -1.89 6.78
C THR A 39 5.08 -1.36 8.20
N MET A 40 6.07 -0.59 8.67
CA MET A 40 6.14 -0.08 10.03
C MET A 40 5.58 1.35 10.13
N PRO A 41 5.16 1.78 11.33
CA PRO A 41 5.00 3.19 11.66
C PRO A 41 6.25 4.01 11.27
N VAL A 42 6.04 5.23 10.77
CA VAL A 42 7.10 6.08 10.19
C VAL A 42 8.21 6.41 11.20
N ASP A 43 7.86 6.53 12.49
CA ASP A 43 8.77 6.74 13.63
C ASP A 43 9.74 5.57 13.87
N ARG A 44 9.37 4.36 13.46
CA ARG A 44 10.18 3.14 13.68
C ARG A 44 10.71 2.53 12.40
N ALA A 45 10.34 3.07 11.25
CA ALA A 45 10.68 2.53 9.94
C ALA A 45 12.20 2.35 9.79
N ARG A 46 13.00 3.39 10.03
CA ARG A 46 14.46 3.34 9.88
C ARG A 46 15.11 2.63 11.07
N GLY A 47 15.13 1.30 11.04
CA GLY A 47 15.84 0.47 12.02
C GLY A 47 17.26 0.07 11.62
N VAL A 48 17.60 0.12 10.33
CA VAL A 48 18.88 -0.39 9.79
C VAL A 48 19.47 0.60 8.81
N HIS A 49 20.70 1.07 9.06
CA HIS A 49 21.37 2.06 8.20
C HIS A 49 22.23 1.43 7.08
N HIS A 50 22.73 0.20 7.25
CA HIS A 50 23.65 -0.44 6.29
C HIS A 50 22.97 -0.95 5.00
N ARG A 51 21.67 -0.68 4.79
CA ARG A 51 20.91 -1.11 3.60
C ARG A 51 19.95 -0.04 3.11
N CYS A 52 19.62 -0.13 1.84
CA CYS A 52 18.49 0.57 1.26
C CYS A 52 17.18 0.03 1.85
N GLN A 53 16.18 0.90 2.02
CA GLN A 53 14.91 0.52 2.60
C GLN A 53 13.77 1.32 1.99
N LEU A 54 12.64 0.64 1.73
CA LEU A 54 11.35 1.26 1.45
C LEU A 54 10.36 0.86 2.55
N ASN A 55 9.76 1.84 3.23
CA ASN A 55 8.70 1.60 4.18
C ASN A 55 7.34 2.01 3.59
N LEU A 56 6.37 1.10 3.67
CA LEU A 56 4.99 1.27 3.23
C LEU A 56 4.08 1.43 4.46
N ALA A 57 3.86 2.66 4.91
CA ALA A 57 2.99 2.96 6.05
C ALA A 57 1.55 3.24 5.58
N LEU A 58 0.56 2.58 6.17
CA LEU A 58 -0.85 2.95 5.99
C LEU A 58 -1.13 4.22 6.80
N ALA A 59 -1.37 5.34 6.11
CA ALA A 59 -1.52 6.66 6.73
C ALA A 59 -2.98 7.02 7.01
N THR A 60 -3.91 6.65 6.13
CA THR A 60 -5.34 6.95 6.30
C THR A 60 -6.21 5.84 5.69
N VAL A 61 -7.35 5.59 6.32
CA VAL A 61 -8.42 4.72 5.81
C VAL A 61 -9.69 5.58 5.72
N VAL A 62 -10.30 5.67 4.55
CA VAL A 62 -11.49 6.51 4.30
C VAL A 62 -12.57 5.68 3.62
N ASP A 63 -13.83 5.93 3.96
CA ASP A 63 -14.99 5.34 3.29
C ASP A 63 -15.10 5.82 1.83
N ASN A 64 -15.08 4.89 0.88
CA ASN A 64 -15.33 5.19 -0.53
C ASN A 64 -16.85 5.31 -0.77
N THR A 65 -17.34 6.55 -0.72
CA THR A 65 -18.75 6.88 -0.97
C THR A 65 -19.18 6.64 -2.42
N SER A 66 -18.27 6.71 -3.38
CA SER A 66 -18.58 6.51 -4.80
C SER A 66 -18.93 5.05 -5.12
N MET A 67 -18.20 4.09 -4.55
CA MET A 67 -18.49 2.65 -4.68
C MET A 67 -19.79 2.26 -3.96
N ARG A 68 -20.15 2.95 -2.86
CA ARG A 68 -21.41 2.69 -2.13
C ARG A 68 -22.65 2.90 -3.02
N ASN A 69 -22.58 3.81 -3.99
CA ASN A 69 -23.67 4.09 -4.93
C ASN A 69 -23.79 3.07 -6.07
N ALA A 70 -22.71 2.37 -6.43
CA ALA A 70 -22.72 1.39 -7.52
C ALA A 70 -23.62 0.17 -7.20
N VAL A 71 -23.68 -0.23 -5.92
CA VAL A 71 -24.52 -1.34 -5.44
C VAL A 71 -26.03 -1.03 -5.59
N GLY A 72 -26.41 0.25 -5.59
CA GLY A 72 -27.82 0.68 -5.62
C GLY A 72 -28.50 0.62 -6.99
N LEU A 73 -27.75 0.55 -8.10
CA LEU A 73 -28.31 0.66 -9.45
C LEU A 73 -28.72 -0.68 -10.09
N GLY A 74 -28.32 -1.81 -9.50
CA GLY A 74 -28.61 -3.16 -10.04
C GLY A 74 -29.79 -3.90 -9.40
N SER A 75 -30.23 -3.53 -8.19
CA SER A 75 -31.23 -4.31 -7.45
C SER A 75 -32.67 -3.94 -7.83
N ARG A 76 -33.13 -4.46 -8.97
CA ARG A 76 -34.55 -4.38 -9.42
C ARG A 76 -35.30 -5.73 -9.34
N GLY A 77 -34.74 -6.73 -8.66
CA GLY A 77 -35.36 -8.02 -8.39
C GLY A 77 -35.31 -8.33 -6.90
N GLY A 78 -36.45 -8.64 -6.29
CA GLY A 78 -36.56 -8.84 -4.85
C GLY A 78 -35.72 -10.01 -4.35
N GLY A 79 -34.61 -9.70 -3.67
CA GLY A 79 -33.75 -10.65 -2.96
C GLY A 79 -33.26 -10.02 -1.66
N VAL A 80 -33.42 -10.73 -0.54
CA VAL A 80 -33.12 -10.20 0.79
C VAL A 80 -31.62 -10.05 0.99
N GLY A 81 -31.19 -8.81 1.27
CA GLY A 81 -29.96 -8.53 2.02
C GLY A 81 -28.63 -9.00 1.42
N SER A 82 -28.19 -8.40 0.30
CA SER A 82 -26.75 -8.23 0.12
C SER A 82 -26.26 -7.32 1.24
N GLY A 83 -25.36 -7.81 2.10
CA GLY A 83 -24.81 -7.03 3.21
C GLY A 83 -24.25 -5.69 2.73
N ALA A 84 -24.36 -4.65 3.55
CA ALA A 84 -23.90 -3.31 3.19
C ALA A 84 -22.36 -3.28 3.15
N THR A 85 -21.78 -3.65 2.01
CA THR A 85 -20.33 -3.72 1.85
C THR A 85 -19.71 -2.33 1.98
N GLN A 86 -18.92 -2.13 3.03
CA GLN A 86 -18.22 -0.87 3.26
C GLN A 86 -16.99 -0.84 2.34
N ALA A 87 -17.10 -0.11 1.24
CA ALA A 87 -15.97 0.18 0.37
C ALA A 87 -15.02 1.17 1.03
N LEU A 88 -13.72 0.91 0.94
CA LEU A 88 -12.65 1.68 1.56
C LEU A 88 -11.60 2.10 0.53
N ASP A 89 -11.13 3.33 0.70
CA ASP A 89 -9.91 3.83 0.09
C ASP A 89 -8.80 3.86 1.16
N LEU A 90 -7.66 3.24 0.84
CA LEU A 90 -6.49 3.16 1.71
C LEU A 90 -5.40 4.07 1.16
N LEU A 91 -4.94 5.02 1.97
CA LEU A 91 -3.88 5.95 1.59
C LEU A 91 -2.57 5.54 2.27
N TYR A 92 -1.60 5.10 1.47
CA TYR A 92 -0.28 4.69 1.93
C TYR A 92 0.75 5.80 1.69
N LEU A 93 1.63 6.00 2.67
CA LEU A 93 2.86 6.78 2.55
C LEU A 93 4.03 5.83 2.34
N LEU A 94 4.73 5.98 1.22
CA LEU A 94 5.99 5.33 0.94
C LEU A 94 7.10 6.25 1.41
N THR A 95 7.95 5.81 2.36
CA THR A 95 9.15 6.53 2.77
C THR A 95 10.39 5.72 2.38
N ALA A 96 11.39 6.38 1.77
CA ALA A 96 12.58 5.72 1.27
C ALA A 96 13.84 6.16 2.03
N TYR A 97 14.79 5.23 2.17
CA TYR A 97 16.07 5.44 2.85
C TYR A 97 17.17 4.75 2.04
N GLY A 98 18.29 5.43 1.79
CA GLY A 98 19.46 4.84 1.14
C GLY A 98 20.33 4.06 2.13
N GLN A 99 21.29 3.28 1.64
CA GLN A 99 22.38 2.77 2.47
C GLN A 99 23.21 3.93 3.01
N GLU A 100 23.62 3.88 4.28
CA GLU A 100 24.47 4.88 4.96
C GLU A 100 23.92 6.32 4.84
N ASP A 101 22.60 6.42 4.76
CA ASP A 101 21.82 7.65 4.58
C ASP A 101 22.15 8.41 3.27
N ASP A 102 22.56 7.68 2.21
CA ASP A 102 22.67 8.17 0.83
C ASP A 102 21.30 8.60 0.26
N ASP A 103 21.08 9.91 0.19
CA ASP A 103 19.87 10.52 -0.37
C ASP A 103 19.64 10.16 -1.86
N VAL A 104 20.69 9.94 -2.66
CA VAL A 104 20.55 9.56 -4.08
C VAL A 104 20.12 8.09 -4.17
N GLY A 105 20.67 7.24 -3.32
CA GLY A 105 20.17 5.87 -3.10
C GLY A 105 18.69 5.85 -2.71
N ALA A 106 18.28 6.70 -1.77
CA ALA A 106 16.87 6.83 -1.37
C ALA A 106 15.96 7.25 -2.53
N GLN A 107 16.42 8.19 -3.37
CA GLN A 107 15.70 8.65 -4.57
C GLN A 107 15.53 7.52 -5.60
N HIS A 108 16.58 6.74 -5.87
CA HIS A 108 16.50 5.58 -6.76
C HIS A 108 15.54 4.51 -6.24
N VAL A 109 15.58 4.20 -4.94
CA VAL A 109 14.67 3.25 -4.28
C VAL A 109 13.22 3.68 -4.45
N LEU A 110 12.90 4.96 -4.18
CA LEU A 110 11.54 5.49 -4.34
C LEU A 110 11.10 5.51 -5.81
N GLY A 111 11.98 5.91 -6.73
CA GLY A 111 11.70 5.91 -8.17
C GLY A 111 11.37 4.51 -8.70
N ALA A 112 12.11 3.48 -8.26
CA ALA A 112 11.83 2.09 -8.60
C ALA A 112 10.50 1.57 -8.02
N ALA A 113 10.13 1.98 -6.80
CA ALA A 113 8.81 1.68 -6.22
C ALA A 113 7.69 2.29 -7.06
N LEU A 114 7.76 3.60 -7.33
CA LEU A 114 6.73 4.31 -8.08
C LEU A 114 6.60 3.80 -9.52
N ARG A 115 7.73 3.48 -10.17
CA ARG A 115 7.74 2.82 -11.48
C ARG A 115 7.01 1.47 -11.44
N THR A 116 7.28 0.64 -10.43
CA THR A 116 6.62 -0.67 -10.27
C THR A 116 5.10 -0.50 -10.13
N LEU A 117 4.65 0.41 -9.26
CA LEU A 117 3.22 0.65 -9.03
C LEU A 117 2.52 1.29 -10.24
N HIS A 118 3.25 2.05 -11.06
CA HIS A 118 2.76 2.57 -12.34
C HIS A 118 2.68 1.50 -13.44
N GLU A 119 3.65 0.58 -13.49
CA GLU A 119 3.66 -0.56 -14.41
C GLU A 119 2.61 -1.63 -14.03
N GLN A 120 2.26 -1.74 -12.75
CA GLN A 120 1.28 -2.69 -12.21
C GLN A 120 0.20 -1.99 -11.36
N PRO A 121 -0.68 -1.15 -11.96
CA PRO A 121 -1.67 -0.34 -11.24
C PRO A 121 -2.93 -1.11 -10.82
N VAL A 122 -3.03 -2.40 -11.16
CA VAL A 122 -4.10 -3.31 -10.71
C VAL A 122 -3.44 -4.52 -10.10
N LEU A 123 -3.77 -4.82 -8.85
CA LEU A 123 -3.23 -5.98 -8.14
C LEU A 123 -3.88 -7.27 -8.65
N PRO A 124 -3.17 -8.42 -8.63
CA PRO A 124 -3.81 -9.71 -8.80
C PRO A 124 -4.86 -9.95 -7.70
N ALA A 125 -5.84 -10.80 -7.98
CA ALA A 125 -6.89 -11.15 -7.02
C ALA A 125 -6.28 -11.66 -5.70
N ILE A 126 -6.64 -11.02 -4.58
CA ILE A 126 -6.06 -11.29 -3.27
C ILE A 126 -6.94 -12.31 -2.56
N VAL A 127 -6.55 -13.59 -2.63
CA VAL A 127 -7.19 -14.69 -1.91
C VAL A 127 -6.73 -14.64 -0.45
N LEU A 128 -7.60 -14.22 0.48
CA LEU A 128 -7.20 -13.94 1.86
C LEU A 128 -6.73 -15.20 2.62
N ALA A 129 -7.23 -16.38 2.23
CA ALA A 129 -6.82 -17.67 2.79
C ALA A 129 -5.35 -18.02 2.46
N ASP A 130 -4.89 -17.68 1.25
CA ASP A 130 -3.52 -17.93 0.79
C ASP A 130 -2.53 -16.95 1.43
N VAL A 131 -2.97 -15.72 1.67
CA VAL A 131 -2.17 -14.65 2.29
C VAL A 131 -2.06 -14.83 3.80
N PHE A 132 -3.09 -15.34 4.46
CA PHE A 132 -3.12 -15.61 5.90
C PHE A 132 -3.56 -17.04 6.22
N PRO A 133 -2.74 -18.06 5.88
CA PRO A 133 -3.05 -19.44 6.21
C PRO A 133 -3.20 -19.58 7.73
N HIS A 134 -4.17 -20.40 8.16
CA HIS A 134 -4.56 -20.64 9.56
C HIS A 134 -5.27 -19.47 10.28
N SER A 135 -5.51 -18.33 9.65
CA SER A 135 -6.25 -17.20 10.27
C SER A 135 -7.77 -17.38 10.30
N GLY A 136 -8.31 -18.33 9.52
CA GLY A 136 -9.74 -18.43 9.23
C GLY A 136 -10.28 -17.34 8.29
N ALA A 137 -9.42 -16.47 7.76
CA ALA A 137 -9.80 -15.49 6.74
C ALA A 137 -10.29 -16.20 5.47
N SER A 138 -11.37 -15.66 4.89
CA SER A 138 -12.05 -16.23 3.73
C SER A 138 -12.65 -15.11 2.90
N GLY A 139 -12.55 -15.25 1.58
CA GLY A 139 -12.92 -14.21 0.62
C GLY A 139 -11.75 -13.81 -0.28
N THR A 140 -12.10 -13.16 -1.38
CA THR A 140 -11.16 -12.70 -2.40
C THR A 140 -11.43 -11.23 -2.68
N LEU A 141 -10.40 -10.39 -2.61
CA LEU A 141 -10.49 -9.02 -3.12
C LEU A 141 -10.08 -9.04 -4.60
N ASP A 142 -11.01 -8.66 -5.47
CA ASP A 142 -10.76 -8.50 -6.90
C ASP A 142 -10.76 -7.02 -7.29
N GLN A 143 -10.11 -6.68 -8.41
CA GLN A 143 -10.03 -5.32 -8.97
C GLN A 143 -9.41 -4.25 -8.06
N VAL A 144 -8.61 -4.64 -7.06
CA VAL A 144 -7.89 -3.68 -6.20
C VAL A 144 -6.93 -2.85 -7.05
N ARG A 145 -7.18 -1.54 -7.11
CA ARG A 145 -6.44 -0.59 -7.95
C ARG A 145 -5.51 0.27 -7.11
N VAL A 146 -4.32 0.52 -7.65
CA VAL A 146 -3.27 1.33 -7.05
C VAL A 146 -3.05 2.56 -7.94
N THR A 147 -3.10 3.76 -7.35
CA THR A 147 -2.85 5.03 -8.05
C THR A 147 -1.94 5.93 -7.22
N GLN A 148 -1.09 6.72 -7.88
CA GLN A 148 -0.34 7.75 -7.18
C GLN A 148 -1.31 8.80 -6.62
N ALA A 149 -1.16 9.13 -5.34
CA ALA A 149 -1.97 10.16 -4.68
C ALA A 149 -1.22 11.50 -4.74
N PRO A 150 -1.78 12.55 -5.39
CA PRO A 150 -1.16 13.86 -5.40
C PRO A 150 -1.32 14.51 -4.01
N LEU A 151 -0.27 14.43 -3.18
CA LEU A 151 -0.21 15.24 -1.97
C LEU A 151 0.33 16.63 -2.28
N THR A 152 -0.30 17.66 -1.71
CA THR A 152 0.27 19.01 -1.70
C THR A 152 1.45 19.08 -0.73
N ARG A 153 2.30 20.11 -0.90
CA ARG A 153 3.42 20.36 -0.01
C ARG A 153 2.97 20.54 1.45
N GLU A 154 1.82 21.19 1.64
CA GLU A 154 1.22 21.48 2.95
C GLU A 154 0.76 20.20 3.63
N GLN A 155 0.14 19.28 2.89
CA GLN A 155 -0.26 17.96 3.41
C GLN A 155 0.95 17.12 3.84
N ILE A 156 2.00 17.09 3.01
CA ILE A 156 3.26 16.41 3.33
C ILE A 156 3.88 16.99 4.62
N VAL A 157 3.98 18.33 4.73
CA VAL A 157 4.52 18.99 5.92
C VAL A 157 3.66 18.70 7.16
N ALA A 158 2.34 18.75 7.04
CA ALA A 158 1.42 18.46 8.14
C ALA A 158 1.57 17.02 8.65
N TRP A 159 1.74 16.05 7.76
CA TRP A 159 1.99 14.64 8.13
C TRP A 159 3.32 14.48 8.87
N TRP A 160 4.41 15.03 8.33
CA TRP A 160 5.73 14.93 8.97
C TRP A 160 5.79 15.63 10.33
N LEU A 161 5.07 16.74 10.52
CA LEU A 161 4.89 17.37 11.83
C LEU A 161 4.11 16.46 12.79
N ALA A 162 3.00 15.86 12.34
CA ALA A 162 2.17 14.97 13.16
C ALA A 162 2.89 13.68 13.59
N PHE A 163 3.82 13.17 12.78
CA PHE A 163 4.64 12.01 13.14
C PHE A 163 5.74 12.31 14.17
N HIS A 164 6.01 13.58 14.49
CA HIS A 164 7.11 14.00 15.37
C HIS A 164 8.50 13.47 14.95
N THR A 165 8.69 13.23 13.65
CA THR A 165 9.92 12.67 13.07
C THR A 165 10.55 13.62 12.06
N PRO A 166 11.89 13.66 11.92
CA PRO A 166 12.53 14.48 10.90
C PRO A 166 12.04 14.09 9.50
N TYR A 167 11.77 15.09 8.66
CA TYR A 167 11.31 14.91 7.27
C TYR A 167 12.18 13.90 6.50
N ARG A 168 11.54 13.01 5.73
CA ARG A 168 12.21 12.09 4.80
C ARG A 168 11.57 12.17 3.42
N LEU A 169 12.33 11.74 2.42
CA LEU A 169 11.82 11.57 1.07
C LEU A 169 10.65 10.59 1.07
N SER A 170 9.51 11.04 0.56
CA SER A 170 8.26 10.28 0.59
C SER A 170 7.35 10.57 -0.60
N ALA A 171 6.56 9.58 -0.99
CA ALA A 171 5.46 9.72 -1.94
C ALA A 171 4.22 8.99 -1.43
N ALA A 172 3.02 9.38 -1.89
CA ALA A 172 1.79 8.75 -1.47
C ALA A 172 1.10 7.98 -2.60
N VAL A 173 0.38 6.94 -2.21
CA VAL A 173 -0.30 6.02 -3.10
C VAL A 173 -1.66 5.70 -2.49
N GLN A 174 -2.71 5.91 -3.27
CA GLN A 174 -4.07 5.54 -2.90
C GLN A 174 -4.39 4.17 -3.49
N VAL A 175 -5.06 3.34 -2.70
CA VAL A 175 -5.54 2.03 -3.09
C VAL A 175 -7.05 1.99 -2.93
N THR A 176 -7.75 1.60 -3.99
CA THR A 176 -9.22 1.57 -4.05
C THR A 176 -9.72 0.18 -4.45
N GLY A 177 -11.02 -0.08 -4.29
CA GLY A 177 -11.60 -1.41 -4.51
C GLY A 177 -11.47 -2.35 -3.30
N VAL A 178 -11.04 -1.85 -2.15
CA VAL A 178 -11.07 -2.61 -0.88
C VAL A 178 -12.50 -2.57 -0.33
N SER A 179 -12.99 -3.70 0.16
CA SER A 179 -14.36 -3.79 0.69
C SER A 179 -14.42 -4.64 1.96
N LEU A 180 -15.31 -4.29 2.89
CA LEU A 180 -15.61 -5.05 4.10
C LEU A 180 -17.08 -5.49 4.11
N GLY A 181 -17.32 -6.78 4.33
CA GLY A 181 -18.64 -7.43 4.38
C GLY A 181 -18.56 -8.94 4.61
#